data_AF-U1PXJ8-F1
#
_entry.id   AF-U1PXJ8-F1
#
_cell.length_a   1.000
_cell.length_b   1.000
_cell.length_c   1.000
_cell.angle_alpha   90.00
_cell.angle_beta   90.00
_cell.angle_gamma   90.00
#
_symmetry.space_group_name_H-M   'P 1'
#
loop_
_entity.id
_entity.type
_entity.pdbx_description
1 polymer ?
#
loop_
_entity_poly.entity_id
_entity_poly.type
_entity_poly.pdbx_seq_one_letter_code
_entity_poly.pdbx_strand_id
1 'polypeptide(L)'
;MRPGSTVLVVIITLSAIAGSAPAASFANDKSVSQLNQSAGESQLPDRVSVSGQSNFRQLSEEGSGPILSMLGISPIEVNRSALQTRYVELGYGLSYSTESIDVRVQSNRLMNDIEAAPSISERQQQLLAALSQTEQRAVSLRSRHRQRIKAYNDENITTKQFLASLGKIDAEARVLKNRTEQLEKMAESTEGFSISQSRFTSLKLELQALSGPVRERIKTVLTGGTQSDRFFVQTGPNSVVISVIADETYIREAYRGNLRTAGSATGISPAEATNVTDDVYPTITSLQQDNETTANSPLARISITHERGRLRALIDGESERVFSAVQYRPLSSTSTRRSTSAVKDSLRLTTHPTYPGGPVRLDLQGNSSGAPVNAQLTVGPPNGQSTVVGQTGEDGFLWTVAPDGVYQVTAIDGNSVVLVSVNPSFPPLIYGSITKGDERSGGNGNQTQNMAVES
;
A
#
# COMPACT_ATOMS: atom_id res chain seq x y z
N MET A 1 -0.17 19.08 60.48
CA MET A 1 0.19 18.99 59.05
C MET A 1 0.30 17.52 58.66
N ARG A 2 -0.28 17.16 57.50
CA ARG A 2 -0.62 15.82 56.97
C ARG A 2 -1.91 15.17 57.51
N PRO A 3 -3.06 15.39 56.85
CA PRO A 3 -4.14 14.42 56.84
C PRO A 3 -3.87 13.36 55.74
N GLY A 4 -4.14 12.11 56.08
CA GLY A 4 -3.90 10.93 55.26
C GLY A 4 -4.85 10.80 54.07
N SER A 5 -4.34 10.16 53.03
CA SER A 5 -5.06 9.82 51.80
C SER A 5 -6.19 8.84 52.06
N THR A 6 -7.41 9.25 51.76
CA THR A 6 -8.59 8.39 51.69
C THR A 6 -8.57 7.63 50.35
N VAL A 7 -8.50 6.31 50.42
CA VAL A 7 -8.67 5.41 49.26
C VAL A 7 -10.17 5.24 49.00
N LEU A 8 -10.66 5.71 47.86
CA LEU A 8 -12.01 5.49 47.39
C LEU A 8 -12.05 4.17 46.60
N VAL A 9 -12.68 3.14 47.17
CA VAL A 9 -12.99 1.88 46.50
C VAL A 9 -14.30 2.08 45.72
N VAL A 10 -14.25 2.06 44.39
CA VAL A 10 -15.44 2.06 43.54
C VAL A 10 -15.80 0.60 43.21
N ILE A 11 -16.88 0.11 43.82
CA ILE A 11 -17.51 -1.16 43.50
C ILE A 11 -18.40 -0.94 42.26
N ILE A 12 -18.03 -1.52 41.11
CA ILE A 12 -18.86 -1.52 39.91
C ILE A 12 -19.73 -2.79 39.94
N THR A 13 -21.02 -2.60 40.23
CA THR A 13 -22.05 -3.65 40.13
C THR A 13 -22.46 -3.85 38.68
N LEU A 14 -22.14 -5.03 38.11
CA LEU A 14 -22.69 -5.50 36.84
C LEU A 14 -24.18 -5.83 37.02
N SER A 15 -25.05 -5.08 36.35
CA SER A 15 -26.46 -5.45 36.18
C SER A 15 -26.63 -6.10 34.81
N ALA A 16 -26.91 -7.41 34.80
CA ALA A 16 -27.23 -8.16 33.59
C ALA A 16 -28.66 -7.84 33.16
N ILE A 17 -28.83 -7.31 31.94
CA ILE A 17 -30.14 -7.21 31.29
C ILE A 17 -30.28 -8.44 30.39
N ALA A 18 -31.15 -9.36 30.80
CA ALA A 18 -31.57 -10.50 30.00
C ALA A 18 -32.50 -10.02 28.88
N GLY A 19 -32.09 -10.22 27.63
CA GLY A 19 -32.91 -10.04 26.44
C GLY A 19 -33.15 -11.38 25.76
N SER A 20 -34.37 -11.88 25.89
CA SER A 20 -34.91 -13.11 25.29
C SER A 20 -34.98 -13.05 23.76
N ALA A 21 -34.43 -14.06 23.08
CA ALA A 21 -34.62 -14.33 21.66
C ALA A 21 -35.71 -15.39 21.46
N PRO A 22 -36.66 -15.24 20.51
CA PRO A 22 -37.57 -16.32 20.17
C PRO A 22 -36.90 -17.27 19.17
N ALA A 23 -37.00 -18.56 19.46
CA ALA A 23 -36.66 -19.66 18.56
C ALA A 23 -37.77 -19.84 17.51
N ALA A 24 -37.39 -19.96 16.24
CA ALA A 24 -38.28 -20.43 15.18
C ALA A 24 -37.86 -21.83 14.76
N SER A 25 -38.72 -22.80 15.04
CA SER A 25 -38.67 -24.18 14.54
C SER A 25 -39.65 -24.33 13.38
N PHE A 26 -39.23 -24.92 12.26
CA PHE A 26 -40.09 -25.66 11.34
C PHE A 26 -39.23 -26.77 10.72
N ALA A 27 -39.41 -28.03 11.14
CA ALA A 27 -40.47 -28.96 10.74
C ALA A 27 -40.19 -29.57 9.35
N ASN A 28 -39.77 -30.83 9.42
CA ASN A 28 -39.58 -31.80 8.36
C ASN A 28 -40.97 -32.28 7.89
N ASP A 29 -41.26 -32.29 6.59
CA ASP A 29 -42.36 -33.09 6.07
C ASP A 29 -41.97 -33.82 4.78
N LYS A 30 -42.26 -35.11 4.78
CA LYS A 30 -42.10 -36.04 3.66
C LYS A 30 -43.46 -36.14 2.99
N SER A 31 -43.52 -35.99 1.67
CA SER A 31 -44.54 -36.67 0.87
C SER A 31 -44.00 -37.01 -0.51
N VAL A 32 -44.14 -38.29 -0.83
CA VAL A 32 -43.67 -39.02 -2.01
C VAL A 32 -44.83 -39.16 -2.98
N SER A 33 -44.57 -39.07 -4.29
CA SER A 33 -45.23 -39.82 -5.38
C SER A 33 -44.45 -39.55 -6.69
N GLN A 34 -43.53 -40.45 -7.06
CA GLN A 34 -43.70 -41.51 -8.08
C GLN A 34 -44.01 -41.00 -9.49
N LEU A 35 -43.09 -41.23 -10.42
CA LEU A 35 -43.32 -41.96 -11.68
C LEU A 35 -42.00 -42.59 -12.16
N ASN A 36 -42.14 -43.80 -12.69
CA ASN A 36 -41.10 -44.82 -12.86
C ASN A 36 -40.73 -44.98 -14.35
N GLN A 37 -39.43 -45.16 -14.61
CA GLN A 37 -38.76 -45.94 -15.68
C GLN A 37 -39.07 -45.75 -17.18
N SER A 38 -38.00 -45.48 -17.94
CA SER A 38 -37.55 -46.38 -19.02
C SER A 38 -36.02 -46.28 -19.20
N ALA A 39 -35.37 -47.44 -19.24
CA ALA A 39 -33.96 -47.62 -19.53
C ALA A 39 -33.69 -47.65 -21.06
N GLY A 40 -32.48 -47.25 -21.46
CA GLY A 40 -31.93 -47.38 -22.82
C GLY A 40 -30.45 -46.95 -22.83
N GLU A 41 -29.58 -47.85 -23.27
CA GLU A 41 -28.11 -47.83 -23.18
C GLU A 41 -27.41 -46.68 -23.91
N SER A 42 -26.26 -46.19 -23.39
CA SER A 42 -24.96 -46.25 -24.09
C SER A 42 -23.80 -45.58 -23.34
N GLN A 43 -22.72 -46.35 -23.20
CA GLN A 43 -21.29 -45.98 -23.27
C GLN A 43 -20.67 -45.05 -22.21
N LEU A 44 -19.76 -45.65 -21.42
CA LEU A 44 -18.66 -44.98 -20.73
C LEU A 44 -17.75 -44.23 -21.71
N PRO A 45 -17.12 -43.14 -21.26
CA PRO A 45 -15.71 -42.96 -21.51
C PRO A 45 -14.90 -42.89 -20.22
N ASP A 46 -13.67 -43.37 -20.39
CA ASP A 46 -12.59 -43.61 -19.47
C ASP A 46 -12.36 -42.62 -18.32
N ARG A 47 -11.84 -43.21 -17.23
CA ARG A 47 -11.12 -42.53 -16.16
C ARG A 47 -10.07 -41.58 -16.74
N VAL A 48 -10.29 -40.29 -16.59
CA VAL A 48 -9.23 -39.29 -16.71
C VAL A 48 -8.37 -39.39 -15.45
N SER A 49 -7.19 -39.97 -15.61
CA SER A 49 -6.07 -39.82 -14.69
C SER A 49 -5.83 -38.33 -14.45
N VAL A 50 -6.11 -37.85 -13.23
CA VAL A 50 -5.69 -36.52 -12.80
C VAL A 50 -4.19 -36.59 -12.51
N SER A 51 -3.38 -36.45 -13.55
CA SER A 51 -2.01 -36.01 -13.39
C SER A 51 -2.05 -34.55 -12.94
N GLY A 52 -1.66 -34.32 -11.69
CA GLY A 52 -1.41 -32.97 -11.18
C GLY A 52 -0.24 -32.34 -11.92
N GLN A 53 -0.52 -31.72 -13.06
CA GLN A 53 0.39 -30.74 -13.67
C GLN A 53 0.08 -29.38 -13.08
N SER A 54 0.74 -29.07 -11.96
CA SER A 54 0.93 -27.71 -11.48
C SER A 54 1.72 -26.92 -12.52
N ASN A 55 1.01 -26.26 -13.42
CA ASN A 55 1.55 -25.34 -14.42
C ASN A 55 1.95 -24.00 -13.76
N PHE A 56 2.93 -24.03 -12.85
CA PHE A 56 3.74 -22.83 -12.61
C PHE A 56 4.73 -22.75 -13.75
N ARG A 57 4.44 -21.89 -14.72
CA ARG A 57 5.42 -21.48 -15.72
C ARG A 57 6.71 -21.15 -14.98
N GLN A 58 7.72 -21.98 -15.22
CA GLN A 58 9.12 -21.75 -14.94
C GLN A 58 9.39 -20.26 -15.12
N LEU A 59 9.72 -19.56 -14.02
CA LEU A 59 10.27 -18.22 -14.07
C LEU A 59 11.43 -18.31 -15.07
N SER A 60 11.20 -17.83 -16.29
CA SER A 60 12.24 -17.80 -17.31
C SER A 60 13.43 -17.06 -16.70
N GLU A 61 14.58 -17.71 -16.80
CA GLU A 61 15.91 -17.12 -16.98
C GLU A 61 15.96 -15.60 -16.80
N GLU A 62 16.72 -15.13 -15.81
CA GLU A 62 17.22 -13.74 -15.73
C GLU A 62 16.29 -12.71 -16.39
N GLY A 63 15.17 -12.38 -15.73
CA GLY A 63 14.02 -11.74 -16.37
C GLY A 63 14.36 -10.68 -17.42
N SER A 64 14.20 -11.02 -18.70
CA SER A 64 14.54 -10.19 -19.86
C SER A 64 13.50 -9.11 -20.18
N GLY A 65 12.38 -9.08 -19.44
CA GLY A 65 11.33 -8.08 -19.59
C GLY A 65 11.76 -6.68 -19.11
N PRO A 66 11.18 -5.62 -19.69
CA PRO A 66 11.53 -4.25 -19.33
C PRO A 66 11.18 -3.96 -17.86
N ILE A 67 11.99 -3.12 -17.21
CA ILE A 67 11.87 -2.85 -15.78
C ILE A 67 10.73 -1.87 -15.53
N LEU A 68 9.84 -2.20 -14.59
CA LEU A 68 8.81 -1.28 -14.15
C LEU A 68 9.38 -0.29 -13.14
N SER A 69 9.50 0.97 -13.55
CA SER A 69 9.89 2.10 -12.68
C SER A 69 8.93 2.30 -11.51
N MET A 70 9.44 2.87 -10.41
CA MET A 70 8.64 3.15 -9.22
C MET A 70 9.09 4.43 -8.50
N LEU A 71 8.13 5.19 -7.97
CA LEU A 71 8.42 6.35 -7.13
C LEU A 71 9.19 5.95 -5.87
N GLY A 72 10.39 6.50 -5.68
CA GLY A 72 11.24 6.19 -4.53
C GLY A 72 11.76 7.42 -3.80
N ILE A 73 12.42 7.17 -2.69
CA ILE A 73 13.25 8.14 -1.97
C ILE A 73 14.68 7.93 -2.48
N SER A 74 15.40 9.01 -2.77
CA SER A 74 16.80 8.90 -3.19
C SER A 74 17.63 8.18 -2.11
N PRO A 75 18.53 7.24 -2.46
CA PRO A 75 19.35 6.55 -1.46
C PRO A 75 20.11 7.49 -0.51
N ILE A 76 20.55 8.65 -1.02
CA ILE A 76 21.23 9.68 -0.22
C ILE A 76 20.29 10.50 0.68
N GLU A 77 18.98 10.43 0.44
CA GLU A 77 17.94 11.09 1.23
C GLU A 77 17.26 10.13 2.22
N VAL A 78 17.64 8.85 2.25
CA VAL A 78 17.06 7.90 3.20
C VAL A 78 17.55 8.23 4.60
N ASN A 79 16.60 8.49 5.50
CA ASN A 79 16.90 8.66 6.92
C ASN A 79 16.83 7.34 7.66
N ARG A 80 15.81 6.52 7.39
CA ARG A 80 15.62 5.22 8.04
C ARG A 80 14.98 4.22 7.10
N SER A 81 15.32 2.96 7.31
CA SER A 81 14.65 1.82 6.71
C SER A 81 14.51 0.70 7.74
N ALA A 82 13.45 -0.09 7.61
CA ALA A 82 13.17 -1.20 8.51
C ALA A 82 12.28 -2.23 7.83
N LEU A 83 12.44 -3.48 8.26
CA LEU A 83 11.56 -4.58 7.91
C LEU A 83 10.92 -5.11 9.19
N GLN A 84 9.61 -4.98 9.32
CA GLN A 84 8.88 -5.20 10.56
C GLN A 84 7.74 -6.19 10.34
N THR A 85 7.76 -7.30 11.07
CA THR A 85 6.59 -8.17 11.19
C THR A 85 5.65 -7.59 12.23
N ARG A 86 4.36 -7.47 11.88
CA ARG A 86 3.30 -7.03 12.78
C ARG A 86 2.39 -8.20 13.07
N TYR A 87 1.84 -8.22 14.27
CA TYR A 87 0.87 -9.19 14.74
C TYR A 87 -0.36 -8.45 15.25
N VAL A 88 -1.39 -9.20 15.61
CA VAL A 88 -2.57 -8.67 16.30
C VAL A 88 -2.13 -7.95 17.57
N GLU A 89 -2.63 -6.73 17.76
CA GLU A 89 -2.30 -5.91 18.93
C GLU A 89 -3.58 -5.21 19.44
N LEU A 90 -4.24 -5.84 20.42
CA LEU A 90 -5.54 -5.41 20.95
C LEU A 90 -5.58 -3.92 21.34
N GLY A 91 -4.51 -3.40 21.96
CA GLY A 91 -4.44 -2.00 22.37
C GLY A 91 -4.53 -1.03 21.19
N TYR A 92 -3.85 -1.31 20.08
CA TYR A 92 -4.00 -0.50 18.87
C TYR A 92 -5.36 -0.76 18.21
N GLY A 93 -5.80 -2.02 18.13
CA GLY A 93 -7.10 -2.39 17.55
C GLY A 93 -8.28 -1.64 18.19
N LEU A 94 -8.34 -1.59 19.52
CA LEU A 94 -9.37 -0.85 20.27
C LEU A 94 -9.27 0.66 20.05
N SER A 95 -8.06 1.21 20.04
CA SER A 95 -7.82 2.63 19.76
C SER A 95 -8.28 3.02 18.35
N TYR A 96 -8.02 2.17 17.34
CA TYR A 96 -8.53 2.36 15.99
C TYR A 96 -10.04 2.35 15.92
N SER A 97 -10.67 1.35 16.57
CA SER A 97 -12.13 1.21 16.56
C SER A 97 -12.77 2.46 17.15
N THR A 98 -12.31 2.90 18.33
CA THR A 98 -12.83 4.09 19.02
C THR A 98 -12.69 5.35 18.18
N GLU A 99 -11.47 5.65 17.70
CA GLU A 99 -11.22 6.82 16.85
C GLU A 99 -12.07 6.78 15.57
N SER A 100 -12.20 5.61 14.94
CA SER A 100 -13.01 5.46 13.71
C SER A 100 -14.50 5.67 13.96
N ILE A 101 -15.02 5.23 15.11
CA ILE A 101 -16.42 5.42 15.51
C ILE A 101 -16.66 6.90 15.78
N ASP A 102 -15.78 7.57 16.53
CA ASP A 102 -15.93 8.98 16.86
C ASP A 102 -16.01 9.85 15.60
N VAL A 103 -15.09 9.66 14.65
CA VAL A 103 -15.07 10.44 13.40
C VAL A 103 -16.30 10.11 12.53
N ARG A 104 -16.78 8.87 12.52
CA ARG A 104 -18.01 8.48 11.80
C ARG A 104 -19.26 9.08 12.41
N VAL A 105 -19.41 9.05 13.74
CA VAL A 105 -20.54 9.67 14.44
C VAL A 105 -20.56 11.18 14.21
N GLN A 106 -19.41 11.84 14.29
CA GLN A 106 -19.30 13.27 13.98
C GLN A 106 -19.67 13.59 12.53
N SER A 107 -19.26 12.73 11.59
CA SER A 107 -19.64 12.87 10.18
C SER A 107 -21.15 12.71 10.04
N ASN A 108 -21.75 11.62 10.52
CA ASN A 108 -23.19 11.40 10.39
C ASN A 108 -24.04 12.50 11.03
N ARG A 109 -23.65 13.02 12.20
CA ARG A 109 -24.35 14.15 12.83
C ARG A 109 -24.35 15.37 11.94
N LEU A 110 -23.19 15.73 11.38
CA LEU A 110 -23.09 16.86 10.48
C LEU A 110 -23.98 16.70 9.23
N MET A 111 -24.03 15.51 8.64
CA MET A 111 -24.91 15.24 7.50
C MET A 111 -26.38 15.44 7.87
N ASN A 112 -26.80 14.91 9.03
CA ASN A 112 -28.16 15.09 9.52
C ASN A 112 -28.49 16.56 9.79
N ASP A 113 -27.55 17.33 10.36
CA ASP A 113 -27.75 18.75 10.64
C ASP A 113 -27.96 19.55 9.35
N ILE A 114 -27.18 19.25 8.30
CA ILE A 114 -27.31 19.86 6.97
C ILE A 114 -28.66 19.50 6.33
N GLU A 115 -29.08 18.23 6.41
CA GLU A 115 -30.35 17.78 5.87
C GLU A 115 -31.55 18.37 6.60
N ALA A 116 -31.44 18.58 7.91
CA ALA A 116 -32.48 19.14 8.76
C ALA A 116 -32.55 20.68 8.73
N ALA A 117 -31.69 21.35 7.96
CA ALA A 117 -31.66 22.80 7.89
C ALA A 117 -33.04 23.37 7.43
N PRO A 118 -33.65 24.31 8.19
CA PRO A 118 -35.03 24.74 7.96
C PRO A 118 -35.21 25.65 6.73
N SER A 119 -34.12 26.10 6.10
CA SER A 119 -34.17 26.86 4.85
C SER A 119 -33.06 26.47 3.87
N ILE A 120 -33.26 26.72 2.58
CA ILE A 120 -32.25 26.50 1.54
C ILE A 120 -30.99 27.32 1.85
N SER A 121 -31.12 28.58 2.28
CA SER A 121 -29.97 29.45 2.58
C SER A 121 -29.14 28.90 3.74
N GLU A 122 -29.79 28.41 4.81
CA GLU A 122 -29.06 27.78 5.92
C GLU A 122 -28.41 26.47 5.50
N ARG A 123 -29.07 25.65 4.68
CA ARG A 123 -28.48 24.43 4.12
C ARG A 123 -27.21 24.74 3.32
N GLN A 124 -27.25 25.77 2.47
CA GLN A 124 -26.10 26.24 1.70
C GLN A 124 -24.94 26.71 2.60
N GLN A 125 -25.25 27.49 3.65
CA GLN A 125 -24.25 27.95 4.62
C GLN A 125 -23.61 26.78 5.38
N GLN A 126 -24.41 25.82 5.85
CA GLN A 126 -23.92 24.65 6.55
C GLN A 126 -23.08 23.75 5.64
N LEU A 127 -23.45 23.57 4.37
CA LEU A 127 -22.64 22.85 3.38
C LEU A 127 -21.26 23.49 3.18
N LEU A 128 -21.19 24.82 3.04
CA LEU A 128 -19.92 25.54 2.91
C LEU A 128 -19.06 25.43 4.17
N ALA A 129 -19.68 25.54 5.35
CA ALA A 129 -18.99 25.40 6.63
C ALA A 129 -18.45 23.98 6.82
N ALA A 130 -19.26 22.97 6.49
CA ALA A 130 -18.92 21.56 6.54
C ALA A 130 -17.74 21.21 5.63
N LEU A 131 -17.73 21.72 4.39
CA LEU A 131 -16.64 21.53 3.45
C LEU A 131 -15.36 22.20 3.95
N SER A 132 -15.44 23.45 4.39
CA SER A 132 -14.29 24.20 4.90
C SER A 132 -13.68 23.55 6.16
N GLN A 133 -14.52 23.01 7.05
CA GLN A 133 -14.07 22.23 8.20
C GLN A 133 -13.33 20.95 7.76
N THR A 134 -13.82 20.28 6.71
CA THR A 134 -13.18 19.06 6.16
C THR A 134 -11.80 19.38 5.57
N GLU A 135 -11.67 20.51 4.87
CA GLU A 135 -10.39 21.00 4.33
C GLU A 135 -9.38 21.30 5.43
N GLN A 136 -9.79 22.02 6.48
CA GLN A 136 -8.95 22.30 7.64
C GLN A 136 -8.49 21.01 8.34
N ARG A 137 -9.37 20.01 8.41
CA ARG A 137 -9.04 18.70 8.98
C ARG A 137 -8.03 17.95 8.11
N ALA A 138 -8.17 18.01 6.78
CA ALA A 138 -7.19 17.43 5.85
C ALA A 138 -5.79 18.07 6.01
N VAL A 139 -5.72 19.40 6.15
CA VAL A 139 -4.46 20.12 6.43
C VAL A 139 -3.84 19.66 7.75
N SER A 140 -4.66 19.54 8.80
CA SER A 140 -4.21 19.06 10.11
C SER A 140 -3.68 17.62 10.03
N LEU A 141 -4.36 16.75 9.26
CA LEU A 141 -3.96 15.36 9.05
C LEU A 141 -2.63 15.26 8.30
N ARG A 142 -2.42 16.08 7.26
CA ARG A 142 -1.14 16.18 6.54
C ARG A 142 0.00 16.65 7.45
N SER A 143 -0.27 17.64 8.31
CA SER A 143 0.70 18.10 9.30
C SER A 143 1.08 16.99 10.27
N ARG A 144 0.09 16.23 10.76
CA ARG A 144 0.31 15.05 11.62
C ARG A 144 1.13 13.97 10.91
N HIS A 145 0.85 13.68 9.64
CA HIS A 145 1.64 12.73 8.84
C HIS A 145 3.11 13.14 8.77
N ARG A 146 3.40 14.40 8.43
CA ARG A 146 4.76 14.95 8.43
C ARG A 146 5.44 14.86 9.80
N GLN A 147 4.73 15.18 10.88
CA GLN A 147 5.25 15.05 12.24
C GLN A 147 5.59 13.61 12.61
N ARG A 148 4.78 12.63 12.19
CA ARG A 148 5.05 11.20 12.45
C ARG A 148 6.24 10.69 11.65
N ILE A 149 6.42 11.13 10.40
CA ILE A 149 7.64 10.84 9.62
C ILE A 149 8.86 11.41 10.33
N LYS A 150 8.80 12.69 10.75
CA LYS A 150 9.90 13.34 11.48
C LYS A 150 10.22 12.60 12.78
N ALA A 151 9.22 12.30 13.60
CA ALA A 151 9.41 11.58 14.86
C ALA A 151 10.04 10.19 14.65
N TYR A 152 9.71 9.51 13.56
CA TYR A 152 10.34 8.22 13.23
C TYR A 152 11.79 8.40 12.78
N ASN A 153 12.07 9.40 11.94
CA ASN A 153 13.43 9.74 11.48
C ASN A 153 14.33 10.15 12.66
N ASP A 154 13.80 10.89 13.62
CA ASP A 154 14.49 11.32 14.85
C ASP A 154 14.56 10.22 15.93
N GLU A 155 14.10 9.00 15.64
CA GLU A 155 14.04 7.86 16.56
C GLU A 155 13.18 8.04 17.83
N ASN A 156 12.37 9.11 17.89
CA ASN A 156 11.43 9.36 18.98
C ASN A 156 10.27 8.35 19.03
N ILE A 157 10.04 7.61 17.94
CA ILE A 157 9.08 6.50 17.89
C ILE A 157 9.69 5.28 17.18
N THR A 158 9.27 4.10 17.62
CA THR A 158 9.64 2.81 17.01
C THR A 158 8.94 2.60 15.66
N THR A 159 9.46 1.68 14.83
CA THR A 159 8.81 1.28 13.56
C THR A 159 7.38 0.78 13.79
N LYS A 160 7.16 0.03 14.88
CA LYS A 160 5.85 -0.41 15.36
C LYS A 160 4.88 0.76 15.57
N GLN A 161 5.30 1.78 16.33
CA GLN A 161 4.49 2.97 16.60
C GLN A 161 4.28 3.82 15.34
N PHE A 162 5.26 3.88 14.44
CA PHE A 162 5.16 4.59 13.18
C PHE A 162 4.13 3.94 12.25
N LEU A 163 4.20 2.62 12.04
CA LEU A 163 3.22 1.88 11.23
C LEU A 163 1.80 2.01 11.80
N ALA A 164 1.64 1.90 13.12
CA ALA A 164 0.36 2.16 13.77
C ALA A 164 -0.13 3.62 13.57
N SER A 165 0.79 4.58 13.51
CA SER A 165 0.40 5.97 13.21
C SER A 165 -0.06 6.15 11.76
N LEU A 166 0.56 5.46 10.80
CA LEU A 166 0.16 5.48 9.39
C LEU A 166 -1.24 4.88 9.18
N GLY A 167 -1.54 3.76 9.84
CA GLY A 167 -2.88 3.17 9.80
C GLY A 167 -3.95 4.13 10.35
N LYS A 168 -3.62 4.96 11.35
CA LYS A 168 -4.58 5.90 11.95
C LYS A 168 -4.88 7.04 11.00
N ILE A 169 -3.83 7.54 10.35
CA ILE A 169 -3.94 8.57 9.31
C ILE A 169 -4.78 8.06 8.14
N ASP A 170 -4.58 6.82 7.69
CA ASP A 170 -5.40 6.20 6.63
C ASP A 170 -6.88 6.11 7.02
N ALA A 171 -7.18 5.63 8.23
CA ALA A 171 -8.55 5.50 8.70
C ALA A 171 -9.29 6.85 8.73
N GLU A 172 -8.65 7.90 9.27
CA GLU A 172 -9.23 9.24 9.30
C GLU A 172 -9.37 9.84 7.89
N ALA A 173 -8.36 9.67 7.02
CA ALA A 173 -8.40 10.16 5.65
C ALA A 173 -9.57 9.57 4.85
N ARG A 174 -9.86 8.28 5.02
CA ARG A 174 -10.99 7.60 4.36
C ARG A 174 -12.34 8.12 4.84
N VAL A 175 -12.50 8.37 6.15
CA VAL A 175 -13.75 8.94 6.67
C VAL A 175 -13.96 10.35 6.12
N LEU A 176 -12.92 11.19 6.11
CA LEU A 176 -12.99 12.52 5.53
C LEU A 176 -13.28 12.48 4.02
N LYS A 177 -12.72 11.52 3.28
CA LYS A 177 -12.97 11.37 1.84
C LYS A 177 -14.43 11.01 1.57
N ASN A 178 -14.99 10.06 2.33
CA ASN A 178 -16.40 9.68 2.23
C ASN A 178 -17.31 10.86 2.61
N ARG A 179 -16.94 11.64 3.62
CA ARG A 179 -17.65 12.87 3.98
C ARG A 179 -17.64 13.89 2.84
N THR A 180 -16.50 14.08 2.17
CA THR A 180 -16.39 14.95 0.98
C THR A 180 -17.32 14.48 -0.14
N GLU A 181 -17.38 13.17 -0.42
CA GLU A 181 -18.27 12.59 -1.44
C GLU A 181 -19.76 12.78 -1.11
N GLN A 182 -20.14 12.73 0.18
CA GLN A 182 -21.50 12.98 0.61
C GLN A 182 -21.86 14.47 0.51
N LEU A 183 -20.95 15.37 0.91
CA LEU A 183 -21.14 16.82 0.77
C LEU A 183 -21.28 17.25 -0.70
N GLU A 184 -20.52 16.62 -1.60
CA GLU A 184 -20.61 16.82 -3.05
C GLU A 184 -22.01 16.48 -3.57
N LYS A 185 -22.52 15.27 -3.26
CA LYS A 185 -23.88 14.86 -3.63
C LYS A 185 -24.96 15.78 -3.06
N MET A 186 -24.81 16.22 -1.81
CA MET A 186 -25.75 17.15 -1.19
C MET A 186 -25.74 18.51 -1.89
N ALA A 187 -24.56 19.03 -2.24
CA ALA A 187 -24.42 20.29 -2.98
C ALA A 187 -25.08 20.18 -4.37
N GLU A 188 -24.84 19.10 -5.11
CA GLU A 188 -25.47 18.83 -6.42
C GLU A 188 -27.01 18.76 -6.33
N SER A 189 -27.54 18.26 -5.21
CA SER A 189 -29.00 18.17 -4.99
C SER A 189 -29.65 19.46 -4.46
N THR A 190 -28.86 20.48 -4.09
CA THR A 190 -29.38 21.72 -3.50
C THR A 190 -29.69 22.74 -4.58
N GLU A 191 -30.96 23.13 -4.70
CA GLU A 191 -31.41 24.08 -5.72
C GLU A 191 -30.72 25.45 -5.58
N GLY A 192 -30.34 26.03 -6.73
CA GLY A 192 -29.69 27.34 -6.79
C GLY A 192 -28.30 27.39 -6.14
N PHE A 193 -27.71 26.23 -5.82
CA PHE A 193 -26.42 26.14 -5.16
C PHE A 193 -25.42 25.37 -6.02
N SER A 194 -24.19 25.88 -6.11
CA SER A 194 -23.09 25.16 -6.74
C SER A 194 -21.78 25.47 -6.02
N ILE A 195 -20.98 24.42 -5.88
CA ILE A 195 -19.59 24.51 -5.42
C ILE A 195 -18.73 23.97 -6.56
N SER A 196 -17.56 24.57 -6.78
CA SER A 196 -16.64 24.11 -7.82
C SER A 196 -16.29 22.63 -7.66
N GLN A 197 -16.48 21.86 -8.74
CA GLN A 197 -16.10 20.45 -8.80
C GLN A 197 -14.59 20.22 -8.57
N SER A 198 -13.76 21.20 -8.95
CA SER A 198 -12.32 21.17 -8.70
C SER A 198 -11.99 21.18 -7.21
N ARG A 199 -12.81 21.83 -6.37
CA ARG A 199 -12.63 21.89 -4.91
C ARG A 199 -12.84 20.51 -4.27
N PHE A 200 -13.95 19.84 -4.60
CA PHE A 200 -14.21 18.47 -4.13
C PHE A 200 -13.17 17.48 -4.64
N THR A 201 -12.80 17.57 -5.92
CA THR A 201 -11.78 16.71 -6.54
C THR A 201 -10.43 16.86 -5.85
N SER A 202 -9.97 18.10 -5.66
CA SER A 202 -8.70 18.40 -4.99
C SER A 202 -8.67 17.81 -3.57
N LEU A 203 -9.71 18.04 -2.77
CA LEU A 203 -9.80 17.52 -1.41
C LEU A 203 -9.82 15.98 -1.37
N LYS A 204 -10.55 15.34 -2.28
CA LYS A 204 -10.55 13.87 -2.42
C LYS A 204 -9.15 13.33 -2.74
N LEU A 205 -8.41 13.99 -3.64
CA LEU A 205 -7.07 13.57 -4.02
C LEU A 205 -6.03 13.82 -2.92
N GLU A 206 -6.13 14.93 -2.17
CA GLU A 206 -5.31 15.19 -0.96
C GLU A 206 -5.49 14.08 0.07
N LEU A 207 -6.73 13.71 0.37
CA LEU A 207 -7.05 12.63 1.32
C LEU A 207 -6.62 11.26 0.79
N GLN A 208 -6.67 11.05 -0.54
CA GLN A 208 -6.16 9.84 -1.17
C GLN A 208 -4.63 9.71 -1.05
N ALA A 209 -3.88 10.81 -0.96
CA ALA A 209 -2.43 10.76 -0.75
C ALA A 209 -2.03 10.30 0.66
N LEU A 210 -2.96 10.40 1.63
CA LEU A 210 -2.77 10.03 3.03
C LEU A 210 -3.37 8.66 3.39
N SER A 211 -3.97 7.98 2.41
CA SER A 211 -4.57 6.66 2.57
C SER A 211 -4.03 5.69 1.51
N GLY A 212 -4.13 4.39 1.78
CA GLY A 212 -3.64 3.38 0.86
C GLY A 212 -3.81 1.93 1.33
N PRO A 213 -3.65 0.96 0.40
CA PRO A 213 -3.84 -0.48 0.68
C PRO A 213 -2.88 -1.06 1.74
N VAL A 214 -1.61 -0.69 1.76
CA VAL A 214 -0.61 -1.10 2.76
C VAL A 214 -0.96 -0.52 4.12
N ARG A 215 -1.39 0.75 4.20
CA ARG A 215 -1.85 1.36 5.47
C ARG A 215 -3.11 0.68 6.00
N GLU A 216 -4.01 0.31 5.11
CA GLU A 216 -5.20 -0.47 5.42
C GLU A 216 -4.86 -1.91 5.86
N ARG A 217 -3.85 -2.54 5.24
CA ARG A 217 -3.36 -3.86 5.65
C ARG A 217 -2.74 -3.81 7.05
N ILE A 218 -2.00 -2.76 7.38
CA ILE A 218 -1.49 -2.53 8.75
C ILE A 218 -2.65 -2.50 9.75
N LYS A 219 -3.71 -1.74 9.47
CA LYS A 219 -4.92 -1.72 10.32
C LYS A 219 -5.49 -3.13 10.48
N THR A 220 -5.64 -3.85 9.36
CA THR A 220 -6.22 -5.21 9.31
C THR A 220 -5.46 -6.19 10.22
N VAL A 221 -4.12 -6.18 10.18
CA VAL A 221 -3.30 -6.98 11.10
C VAL A 221 -3.56 -6.60 12.56
N LEU A 222 -3.50 -5.29 12.87
CA LEU A 222 -3.59 -4.81 14.24
C LEU A 222 -4.96 -5.05 14.87
N THR A 223 -6.02 -5.09 14.07
CA THR A 223 -7.39 -5.40 14.50
C THR A 223 -7.72 -6.89 14.46
N GLY A 224 -6.79 -7.76 14.05
CA GLY A 224 -7.01 -9.21 14.02
C GLY A 224 -7.74 -9.75 12.79
N GLY A 225 -7.81 -8.98 11.70
CA GLY A 225 -8.33 -9.49 10.41
C GLY A 225 -7.35 -10.44 9.71
N THR A 226 -6.08 -10.42 10.08
CA THR A 226 -5.07 -11.43 9.72
C THR A 226 -4.09 -11.58 10.88
N GLN A 227 -3.47 -12.76 11.02
CA GLN A 227 -2.61 -13.10 12.16
C GLN A 227 -1.33 -12.25 12.19
N SER A 228 -0.69 -12.08 11.03
CA SER A 228 0.54 -11.32 10.89
C SER A 228 0.83 -10.97 9.43
N ASP A 229 1.50 -9.85 9.21
CA ASP A 229 2.15 -9.53 7.94
C ASP A 229 3.50 -8.85 8.17
N ARG A 230 4.34 -8.89 7.15
CA ARG A 230 5.68 -8.29 7.16
C ARG A 230 5.72 -7.05 6.26
N PHE A 231 6.02 -5.91 6.87
CA PHE A 231 6.03 -4.61 6.22
C PHE A 231 7.46 -4.10 6.07
N PHE A 232 7.82 -3.70 4.85
CA PHE A 232 8.98 -2.86 4.63
C PHE A 232 8.58 -1.40 4.79
N VAL A 233 9.47 -0.61 5.39
CA VAL A 233 9.31 0.81 5.62
C VAL A 233 10.62 1.51 5.30
N GLN A 234 10.55 2.59 4.54
CA GLN A 234 11.67 3.49 4.29
C GLN A 234 11.18 4.93 4.36
N THR A 235 11.94 5.79 5.03
CA THR A 235 11.59 7.20 5.22
C THR A 235 12.75 8.12 4.85
N GLY A 236 12.41 9.34 4.48
CA GLY A 236 13.34 10.43 4.17
C GLY A 236 12.70 11.77 4.54
N PRO A 237 13.24 12.91 4.07
CA PRO A 237 12.65 14.22 4.29
C PRO A 237 11.20 14.28 3.80
N ASN A 238 10.26 14.36 4.75
CA ASN A 238 8.81 14.38 4.51
C ASN A 238 8.32 13.29 3.53
N SER A 239 8.97 12.13 3.53
CA SER A 239 8.75 11.07 2.56
C SER A 239 8.65 9.71 3.23
N VAL A 240 7.79 8.84 2.69
CA VAL A 240 7.63 7.47 3.17
C VAL A 240 7.35 6.51 2.01
N VAL A 241 8.00 5.36 2.03
CA VAL A 241 7.73 4.20 1.20
C VAL A 241 7.39 3.04 2.13
N ILE A 242 6.29 2.35 1.85
CA ILE A 242 5.91 1.12 2.56
C ILE A 242 5.50 0.05 1.56
N SER A 243 5.78 -1.21 1.89
CA SER A 243 5.32 -2.34 1.09
C SER A 243 4.99 -3.57 1.93
N VAL A 244 4.16 -4.44 1.36
CA VAL A 244 3.72 -5.70 1.95
C VAL A 244 3.45 -6.70 0.82
N ILE A 245 3.59 -7.98 1.11
CA ILE A 245 3.02 -9.06 0.27
C ILE A 245 1.73 -9.51 0.95
N ALA A 246 0.63 -9.42 0.21
CA ALA A 246 -0.69 -9.80 0.66
C ALA A 246 -1.40 -10.49 -0.51
N ASP A 247 -1.98 -11.66 -0.25
CA ASP A 247 -2.85 -12.36 -1.21
C ASP A 247 -2.19 -12.51 -2.59
N GLU A 248 -0.98 -13.11 -2.60
CA GLU A 248 -0.12 -13.31 -3.77
C GLU A 248 0.27 -12.04 -4.55
N THR A 249 0.09 -10.87 -3.94
CA THR A 249 0.35 -9.57 -4.56
C THR A 249 1.35 -8.78 -3.74
N TYR A 250 2.40 -8.30 -4.38
CA TYR A 250 3.27 -7.28 -3.83
C TYR A 250 2.63 -5.90 -3.99
N ILE A 251 2.37 -5.24 -2.86
CA ILE A 251 1.74 -3.92 -2.82
C ILE A 251 2.77 -2.93 -2.26
N ARG A 252 2.96 -1.81 -2.97
CA ARG A 252 3.90 -0.76 -2.58
C ARG A 252 3.25 0.61 -2.66
N GLU A 253 3.41 1.40 -1.61
CA GLU A 253 3.03 2.80 -1.55
C GLU A 253 4.25 3.69 -1.42
N ALA A 254 4.27 4.79 -2.15
CA ALA A 254 5.23 5.87 -1.99
C ALA A 254 4.51 7.20 -1.83
N TYR A 255 5.02 8.01 -0.92
CA TYR A 255 4.63 9.39 -0.71
C TYR A 255 5.90 10.25 -0.58
N ARG A 256 6.02 11.25 -1.44
CA ARG A 256 7.11 12.23 -1.50
C ARG A 256 6.54 13.61 -1.22
N GLY A 257 6.30 13.92 0.06
CA GLY A 257 5.65 15.16 0.47
C GLY A 257 6.47 16.42 0.19
N ASN A 258 7.77 16.29 -0.08
CA ASN A 258 8.62 17.38 -0.56
C ASN A 258 8.34 17.76 -2.02
N LEU A 259 7.69 16.88 -2.80
CA LEU A 259 7.28 17.15 -4.18
C LEU A 259 5.87 17.75 -4.27
N ARG A 260 5.14 17.80 -3.15
CA ARG A 260 3.84 18.46 -3.05
C ARG A 260 4.06 19.92 -2.69
N THR A 261 3.72 20.85 -3.58
CA THR A 261 3.83 22.28 -3.29
C THR A 261 2.60 22.76 -2.53
N ALA A 262 2.66 23.94 -1.91
CA ALA A 262 1.48 24.58 -1.33
C ALA A 262 0.83 25.49 -2.38
N GLY A 263 0.51 24.94 -3.54
CA GLY A 263 0.16 25.70 -4.73
C GLY A 263 -1.28 26.17 -4.83
N SER A 264 -1.45 27.34 -5.46
CA SER A 264 -2.71 27.92 -5.93
C SER A 264 -3.00 27.58 -7.40
N ALA A 265 -2.43 26.49 -7.92
CA ALA A 265 -2.62 26.08 -9.32
C ALA A 265 -4.12 26.03 -9.65
N THR A 266 -4.50 26.66 -10.76
CA THR A 266 -5.89 26.70 -11.23
C THR A 266 -6.39 25.30 -11.63
N GLY A 267 -5.46 24.44 -12.06
CA GLY A 267 -5.64 23.00 -12.23
C GLY A 267 -4.64 22.44 -13.24
N ILE A 268 -4.50 21.12 -13.27
CA ILE A 268 -3.79 20.38 -14.31
C ILE A 268 -4.82 19.69 -15.22
N SER A 269 -4.66 19.78 -16.54
CA SER A 269 -5.55 19.13 -17.51
C SER A 269 -5.29 17.62 -17.59
N PRO A 270 -6.25 16.82 -18.10
CA PRO A 270 -6.04 15.39 -18.32
C PRO A 270 -4.85 15.10 -19.23
N ALA A 271 -4.66 15.88 -20.30
CA ALA A 271 -3.56 15.69 -21.24
C ALA A 271 -2.20 15.96 -20.61
N GLU A 272 -2.07 17.04 -19.83
CA GLU A 272 -0.84 17.35 -19.09
C GLU A 272 -0.52 16.26 -18.06
N ALA A 273 -1.52 15.78 -17.32
CA ALA A 273 -1.34 14.70 -16.37
C ALA A 273 -0.85 13.41 -17.05
N THR A 274 -1.42 13.09 -18.23
CA THR A 274 -0.98 11.95 -19.04
C THR A 274 0.46 12.11 -19.48
N ASN A 275 0.84 13.26 -20.04
CA ASN A 275 2.22 13.53 -20.47
C ASN A 275 3.22 13.36 -19.32
N VAL A 276 2.93 13.94 -18.14
CA VAL A 276 3.76 13.75 -16.94
C VAL A 276 3.91 12.27 -16.58
N THR A 277 2.84 11.48 -16.73
CA THR A 277 2.88 10.05 -16.41
C THR A 277 3.65 9.23 -17.45
N ASP A 278 3.51 9.57 -18.74
CA ASP A 278 4.25 8.94 -19.84
C ASP A 278 5.75 9.17 -19.71
N ASP A 279 6.16 10.39 -19.38
CA ASP A 279 7.56 10.74 -19.16
C ASP A 279 8.16 10.00 -17.96
N VAL A 280 7.38 9.86 -16.88
CA VAL A 280 7.85 9.32 -15.60
C VAL A 280 7.77 7.79 -15.55
N TYR A 281 6.85 7.17 -16.29
CA TYR A 281 6.63 5.72 -16.30
C TYR A 281 6.50 5.11 -17.71
N PRO A 282 7.47 5.33 -18.61
CA PRO A 282 7.34 4.96 -20.03
C PRO A 282 7.10 3.47 -20.26
N THR A 283 7.69 2.60 -19.44
CA THR A 283 7.45 1.15 -19.53
C THR A 283 6.07 0.72 -19.05
N ILE A 284 5.52 1.40 -18.04
CA ILE A 284 4.17 1.06 -17.55
C ILE A 284 3.13 1.52 -18.57
N THR A 285 3.32 2.70 -19.15
CA THR A 285 2.42 3.26 -20.16
C THR A 285 2.51 2.50 -21.48
N SER A 286 3.69 2.01 -21.88
CA SER A 286 3.82 1.13 -23.05
C SER A 286 3.11 -0.23 -22.90
N LEU A 287 2.90 -0.69 -21.66
CA LEU A 287 2.23 -1.96 -21.34
C LEU A 287 0.76 -1.77 -20.96
N GLN A 288 0.24 -0.54 -21.03
CA GLN A 288 -1.11 -0.24 -20.57
C GLN A 288 -2.16 -1.02 -21.37
N GLN A 289 -3.13 -1.56 -20.65
CA GLN A 289 -4.34 -2.15 -21.22
C GLN A 289 -5.52 -1.20 -21.03
N ASP A 290 -5.53 -0.49 -19.91
CA ASP A 290 -6.58 0.44 -19.52
C ASP A 290 -6.00 1.58 -18.69
N ASN A 291 -6.59 2.77 -18.79
CA ASN A 291 -6.23 3.91 -17.97
C ASN A 291 -7.45 4.77 -17.57
N GLU A 292 -7.34 5.39 -16.40
CA GLU A 292 -8.32 6.33 -15.88
C GLU A 292 -7.62 7.59 -15.39
N THR A 293 -8.08 8.75 -15.85
CA THR A 293 -7.55 10.06 -15.45
C THR A 293 -8.60 10.88 -14.73
N THR A 294 -8.27 11.35 -13.52
CA THR A 294 -9.03 12.37 -12.79
C THR A 294 -8.16 13.62 -12.71
N ALA A 295 -8.59 14.72 -13.32
CA ALA A 295 -7.81 15.96 -13.43
C ALA A 295 -8.75 17.18 -13.31
N ASN A 296 -8.38 18.32 -13.90
CA ASN A 296 -9.11 19.59 -13.82
C ASN A 296 -9.25 20.11 -12.38
N SER A 297 -8.23 19.83 -11.57
CA SER A 297 -8.08 20.34 -10.22
C SER A 297 -6.59 20.60 -9.96
N PRO A 298 -6.21 21.28 -8.87
CA PRO A 298 -4.79 21.47 -8.50
C PRO A 298 -3.99 20.17 -8.43
N LEU A 299 -4.66 19.02 -8.29
CA LEU A 299 -4.09 17.69 -8.34
C LEU A 299 -4.71 16.87 -9.48
N ALA A 300 -3.93 15.92 -9.99
CA ALA A 300 -4.45 14.86 -10.86
C ALA A 300 -4.16 13.48 -10.28
N ARG A 301 -4.93 12.50 -10.74
CA ARG A 301 -4.72 11.08 -10.51
C ARG A 301 -4.77 10.35 -11.84
N ILE A 302 -3.79 9.49 -12.06
CA ILE A 302 -3.81 8.52 -13.15
C ILE A 302 -3.76 7.12 -12.55
N SER A 303 -4.66 6.25 -13.02
CA SER A 303 -4.62 4.82 -12.75
C SER A 303 -4.37 4.08 -14.07
N ILE A 304 -3.38 3.20 -14.10
CA ILE A 304 -3.05 2.38 -15.28
C ILE A 304 -3.09 0.91 -14.86
N THR A 305 -3.87 0.11 -15.58
CA THR A 305 -3.82 -1.36 -15.48
C THR A 305 -3.00 -1.89 -16.67
N HIS A 306 -2.09 -2.81 -16.40
CA HIS A 306 -1.20 -3.42 -17.38
C HIS A 306 -1.03 -4.91 -17.09
N GLU A 307 -0.46 -5.67 -18.01
CA GLU A 307 -0.35 -7.13 -17.92
C GLU A 307 0.42 -7.64 -16.67
N ARG A 308 1.21 -6.77 -16.05
CA ARG A 308 2.07 -7.06 -14.88
C ARG A 308 1.58 -6.40 -13.58
N GLY A 309 0.35 -5.87 -13.58
CA GLY A 309 -0.24 -5.25 -12.40
C GLY A 309 -0.93 -3.90 -12.64
N ARG A 310 -0.84 -3.02 -11.65
CA ARG A 310 -1.53 -1.72 -11.66
C ARG A 310 -0.67 -0.63 -11.03
N LEU A 311 -0.69 0.56 -11.62
CA LEU A 311 -0.17 1.81 -11.08
C LEU A 311 -1.33 2.76 -10.74
N ARG A 312 -1.24 3.46 -9.62
CA ARG A 312 -2.03 4.67 -9.34
C ARG A 312 -1.10 5.77 -8.89
N ALA A 313 -0.99 6.84 -9.67
CA ALA A 313 -0.13 7.99 -9.42
C ALA A 313 -0.96 9.23 -9.09
N LEU A 314 -0.48 10.06 -8.17
CA LEU A 314 -0.98 11.41 -7.91
C LEU A 314 0.06 12.43 -8.37
N ILE A 315 -0.41 13.38 -9.17
CA ILE A 315 0.38 14.45 -9.77
C ILE A 315 0.00 15.77 -9.12
N ASP A 316 1.01 16.54 -8.76
CA ASP A 316 0.90 17.92 -8.33
C ASP A 316 0.86 18.84 -9.55
N GLY A 317 -0.21 19.61 -9.72
CA GLY A 317 -0.42 20.42 -10.92
C GLY A 317 0.45 21.68 -11.02
N GLU A 318 1.05 22.14 -9.92
CA GLU A 318 1.96 23.30 -9.96
C GLU A 318 3.38 22.90 -10.34
N SER A 319 3.87 21.82 -9.75
CA SER A 319 5.20 21.30 -10.02
C SER A 319 5.26 20.36 -11.20
N GLU A 320 4.11 19.85 -11.68
CA GLU A 320 3.99 18.81 -12.70
C GLU A 320 4.74 17.51 -12.29
N ARG A 321 4.70 17.17 -10.99
CA ARG A 321 5.46 16.02 -10.44
C ARG A 321 4.56 14.98 -9.80
N VAL A 322 4.92 13.71 -10.01
CA VAL A 322 4.34 12.60 -9.27
C VAL A 322 4.85 12.62 -7.83
N PHE A 323 3.98 12.89 -6.86
CA PHE A 323 4.33 12.96 -5.45
C PHE A 323 3.81 11.78 -4.63
N SER A 324 2.87 11.00 -5.18
CA SER A 324 2.43 9.74 -4.57
C SER A 324 2.17 8.68 -5.62
N ALA A 325 2.51 7.42 -5.30
CA ALA A 325 2.26 6.30 -6.17
C ALA A 325 1.89 5.05 -5.36
N VAL A 326 0.93 4.28 -5.85
CA VAL A 326 0.60 2.95 -5.35
C VAL A 326 0.76 1.96 -6.50
N GLN A 327 1.49 0.87 -6.28
CA GLN A 327 1.65 -0.19 -7.25
C GLN A 327 1.22 -1.54 -6.68
N TYR A 328 0.55 -2.32 -7.51
CA TYR A 328 0.16 -3.71 -7.25
C TYR A 328 0.87 -4.58 -8.28
N ARG A 329 1.58 -5.61 -7.84
CA ARG A 329 2.30 -6.54 -8.72
C ARG A 329 2.00 -7.98 -8.29
N PRO A 330 1.25 -8.76 -9.09
CA PRO A 330 1.09 -10.18 -8.83
C PRO A 330 2.46 -10.88 -8.77
N LEU A 331 2.68 -11.74 -7.77
CA LEU A 331 3.97 -12.43 -7.61
C LEU A 331 4.28 -13.36 -8.79
N SER A 332 3.25 -13.92 -9.42
CA SER A 332 3.37 -14.70 -10.67
C SER A 332 3.92 -13.89 -11.85
N SER A 333 3.79 -12.56 -11.83
CA SER A 333 4.32 -11.64 -12.85
C SER A 333 5.64 -10.96 -12.45
N THR A 334 6.15 -11.29 -11.25
CA THR A 334 7.38 -10.71 -10.72
C THR A 334 8.58 -11.41 -11.32
N SER A 335 9.45 -10.61 -11.97
CA SER A 335 10.67 -11.11 -12.59
C SER A 335 11.87 -10.78 -11.71
N THR A 336 12.75 -11.76 -11.52
CA THR A 336 13.98 -11.63 -10.73
C THR A 336 15.18 -11.64 -11.67
N ARG A 337 16.17 -10.77 -11.44
CA ARG A 337 17.29 -10.58 -12.37
C ARG A 337 18.48 -11.47 -12.08
N ARG A 338 18.71 -11.76 -10.81
CA ARG A 338 19.82 -12.58 -10.34
C ARG A 338 19.28 -13.55 -9.32
N SER A 339 19.84 -14.75 -9.31
CA SER A 339 19.66 -15.68 -8.23
C SER A 339 20.99 -15.93 -7.53
N THR A 340 20.94 -16.14 -6.23
CA THR A 340 22.09 -16.54 -5.43
C THR A 340 21.74 -17.82 -4.71
N SER A 341 22.57 -18.85 -4.86
CA SER A 341 22.39 -20.14 -4.20
C SER A 341 23.51 -20.44 -3.22
N ALA A 342 23.16 -21.15 -2.15
CA ALA A 342 24.11 -21.82 -1.28
C ALA A 342 23.70 -23.28 -1.09
N VAL A 343 24.70 -24.13 -0.90
CA VAL A 343 24.51 -25.55 -0.58
C VAL A 343 25.27 -25.85 0.69
N LYS A 344 24.61 -26.42 1.67
CA LYS A 344 25.22 -26.90 2.90
C LYS A 344 24.39 -28.03 3.46
N ASP A 345 25.06 -29.04 4.02
CA ASP A 345 24.46 -30.31 4.41
C ASP A 345 23.67 -30.93 3.23
N SER A 346 22.47 -31.45 3.48
CA SER A 346 21.54 -31.97 2.47
C SER A 346 20.61 -30.89 1.89
N LEU A 347 20.89 -29.59 2.10
CA LEU A 347 20.02 -28.50 1.68
C LEU A 347 20.66 -27.62 0.60
N ARG A 348 19.84 -27.19 -0.35
CA ARG A 348 20.13 -26.15 -1.35
C ARG A 348 19.12 -25.02 -1.18
N LEU A 349 19.60 -23.84 -0.81
CA LEU A 349 18.78 -22.63 -0.71
C LEU A 349 19.13 -21.70 -1.87
N THR A 350 18.15 -21.37 -2.68
CA THR A 350 18.26 -20.40 -3.78
C THR A 350 17.39 -19.19 -3.49
N THR A 351 17.92 -18.02 -3.74
CA THR A 351 17.23 -16.74 -3.53
C THR A 351 17.11 -16.02 -4.84
N HIS A 352 15.92 -15.50 -5.12
CA HIS A 352 15.61 -14.74 -6.33
C HIS A 352 15.15 -13.34 -5.93
N PRO A 353 16.07 -12.44 -5.54
CA PRO A 353 15.73 -11.08 -5.16
C PRO A 353 15.35 -10.21 -6.36
N THR A 354 14.53 -9.19 -6.10
CA THR A 354 14.30 -8.08 -7.04
C THR A 354 15.16 -6.86 -6.70
N TYR A 355 14.88 -6.19 -5.59
CA TYR A 355 15.57 -5.00 -5.11
C TYR A 355 15.27 -4.78 -3.61
N PRO A 356 16.00 -3.90 -2.89
CA PRO A 356 15.68 -3.51 -1.52
C PRO A 356 14.21 -3.11 -1.33
N GLY A 357 13.52 -3.71 -0.36
CA GLY A 357 12.08 -3.50 -0.12
C GLY A 357 11.14 -4.11 -1.16
N GLY A 358 11.68 -4.81 -2.16
CA GLY A 358 10.93 -5.56 -3.17
C GLY A 358 10.69 -7.02 -2.79
N PRO A 359 9.86 -7.75 -3.56
CA PRO A 359 9.62 -9.17 -3.33
C PRO A 359 10.89 -10.00 -3.59
N VAL A 360 11.07 -11.04 -2.80
CA VAL A 360 12.10 -12.07 -2.98
C VAL A 360 11.46 -13.45 -2.85
N ARG A 361 11.74 -14.32 -3.82
CA ARG A 361 11.38 -15.73 -3.76
C ARG A 361 12.56 -16.51 -3.18
N LEU A 362 12.27 -17.36 -2.21
CA LEU A 362 13.23 -18.21 -1.52
C LEU A 362 12.84 -19.66 -1.82
N ASP A 363 13.67 -20.37 -2.55
CA ASP A 363 13.46 -21.78 -2.92
C ASP A 363 14.39 -22.67 -2.10
N LEU A 364 13.83 -23.68 -1.45
CA LEU A 364 14.56 -24.64 -0.63
C LEU A 364 14.30 -26.06 -1.12
N GLN A 365 15.39 -26.75 -1.46
CA GLN A 365 15.35 -28.10 -2.00
C GLN A 365 16.37 -29.00 -1.30
N GLY A 366 16.12 -30.30 -1.30
CA GLY A 366 17.10 -31.31 -0.94
C GLY A 366 18.22 -31.33 -1.97
N ASN A 367 19.47 -31.15 -1.55
CA ASN A 367 20.60 -31.07 -2.48
C ASN A 367 20.82 -32.36 -3.28
N SER A 368 20.56 -33.52 -2.66
CA SER A 368 20.74 -34.83 -3.31
C SER A 368 19.49 -35.31 -4.05
N SER A 369 18.30 -34.95 -3.58
CA SER A 369 17.02 -35.42 -4.16
C SER A 369 16.42 -34.46 -5.17
N GLY A 370 16.76 -33.16 -5.10
CA GLY A 370 16.06 -32.10 -5.81
C GLY A 370 14.61 -31.87 -5.34
N ALA A 371 14.16 -32.60 -4.32
CA ALA A 371 12.80 -32.50 -3.81
C ALA A 371 12.59 -31.21 -3.02
N PRO A 372 11.39 -30.59 -3.05
CA PRO A 372 11.07 -29.45 -2.21
C PRO A 372 11.20 -29.81 -0.72
N VAL A 373 11.70 -28.87 0.08
CA VAL A 373 11.83 -29.04 1.53
C VAL A 373 10.99 -27.99 2.22
N ASN A 374 10.12 -28.42 3.14
CA ASN A 374 9.36 -27.54 4.02
C ASN A 374 10.18 -27.24 5.28
N ALA A 375 10.74 -26.03 5.37
CA ALA A 375 11.54 -25.63 6.52
C ALA A 375 11.32 -24.16 6.89
N GLN A 376 11.70 -23.81 8.11
CA GLN A 376 11.62 -22.45 8.59
C GLN A 376 12.72 -21.59 7.97
N LEU A 377 12.34 -20.42 7.46
CA LEU A 377 13.25 -19.41 6.93
C LEU A 377 13.35 -18.21 7.86
N THR A 378 14.57 -17.69 7.99
CA THR A 378 14.85 -16.44 8.70
C THR A 378 15.62 -15.48 7.81
N VAL A 379 15.39 -14.17 8.01
CA VAL A 379 16.06 -13.09 7.29
C VAL A 379 16.55 -12.05 8.28
N GLY A 380 17.79 -11.60 8.09
CA GLY A 380 18.43 -10.57 8.91
C GLY A 380 19.61 -9.91 8.22
N PRO A 381 20.15 -8.83 8.81
CA PRO A 381 21.40 -8.24 8.34
C PRO A 381 22.57 -9.21 8.59
N PRO A 382 23.67 -9.09 7.83
CA PRO A 382 24.89 -9.85 8.10
C PRO A 382 25.36 -9.62 9.53
N ASN A 383 25.66 -10.70 10.26
CA ASN A 383 26.13 -10.67 11.65
C ASN A 383 25.17 -10.00 12.65
N GLY A 384 23.89 -9.86 12.32
CA GLY A 384 22.88 -9.32 13.23
C GLY A 384 21.74 -10.30 13.50
N GLN A 385 20.73 -9.81 14.22
CA GLN A 385 19.59 -10.63 14.59
C GLN A 385 18.71 -10.92 13.36
N SER A 386 18.57 -12.21 13.05
CA SER A 386 17.61 -12.67 12.04
C SER A 386 16.21 -12.82 12.64
N THR A 387 15.20 -12.62 11.81
CA THR A 387 13.80 -12.75 12.18
C THR A 387 13.14 -13.80 11.30
N VAL A 388 12.20 -14.56 11.87
CA VAL A 388 11.42 -15.54 11.12
C VAL A 388 10.60 -14.83 10.05
N VAL A 389 10.64 -15.34 8.83
CA VAL A 389 9.83 -14.84 7.70
C VAL A 389 8.72 -15.78 7.29
N GLY A 390 8.82 -17.06 7.64
CA GLY A 390 7.80 -18.07 7.35
C GLY A 390 8.41 -19.46 7.17
N GLN A 391 7.61 -20.35 6.58
CA GLN A 391 8.02 -21.69 6.14
C GLN A 391 7.80 -21.82 4.63
N THR A 392 8.59 -22.67 3.97
CA THR A 392 8.52 -22.90 2.52
C THR A 392 7.37 -23.77 2.06
N GLY A 393 6.66 -24.47 2.94
CA GLY A 393 5.52 -25.31 2.55
C GLY A 393 5.91 -26.54 1.70
N GLU A 394 4.90 -27.23 1.18
CA GLU A 394 5.08 -28.48 0.39
C GLU A 394 5.69 -28.24 -0.99
N ASP A 395 5.52 -27.05 -1.55
CA ASP A 395 6.08 -26.60 -2.82
C ASP A 395 7.54 -26.12 -2.70
N GLY A 396 8.06 -26.00 -1.48
CA GLY A 396 9.45 -25.73 -1.21
C GLY A 396 9.87 -24.29 -1.50
N PHE A 397 8.93 -23.33 -1.56
CA PHE A 397 9.27 -21.93 -1.75
C PHE A 397 8.48 -20.97 -0.86
N LEU A 398 9.07 -19.81 -0.58
CA LEU A 398 8.43 -18.74 0.17
C LEU A 398 8.69 -17.40 -0.50
N TRP A 399 7.64 -16.59 -0.64
CA TRP A 399 7.78 -15.18 -0.97
C TRP A 399 7.86 -14.33 0.31
N THR A 400 8.82 -13.42 0.34
CA THR A 400 8.92 -12.41 1.39
C THR A 400 9.40 -11.07 0.82
N VAL A 401 9.55 -10.06 1.67
CA VAL A 401 10.04 -8.74 1.28
C VAL A 401 11.50 -8.59 1.69
N ALA A 402 12.34 -8.14 0.75
CA ALA A 402 13.75 -7.92 0.98
C ALA A 402 13.98 -6.77 1.98
N PRO A 403 14.93 -6.91 2.92
CA PRO A 403 15.44 -5.78 3.71
C PRO A 403 16.05 -4.67 2.84
N ASP A 404 16.40 -3.57 3.50
CA ASP A 404 17.25 -2.55 2.88
C ASP A 404 18.72 -3.00 2.90
N GLY A 405 19.39 -2.93 1.76
CA GLY A 405 20.79 -3.36 1.62
C GLY A 405 21.03 -4.87 1.59
N VAL A 406 22.25 -5.27 1.96
CA VAL A 406 22.70 -6.67 1.99
C VAL A 406 22.06 -7.40 3.17
N TYR A 407 21.63 -8.64 2.96
CA TYR A 407 21.01 -9.47 3.99
C TYR A 407 21.41 -10.94 3.87
N GLN A 408 21.15 -11.70 4.93
CA GLN A 408 21.33 -13.15 4.96
C GLN A 408 19.98 -13.84 5.08
N VAL A 409 19.83 -14.91 4.30
CA VAL A 409 18.70 -15.85 4.43
C VAL A 409 19.25 -17.14 5.00
N THR A 410 18.62 -17.63 6.05
CA THR A 410 18.98 -18.91 6.69
C THR A 410 17.77 -19.84 6.68
N ALA A 411 17.96 -21.05 6.19
CA ALA A 411 17.01 -22.14 6.29
C ALA A 411 17.43 -23.12 7.39
N ILE A 412 16.48 -23.54 8.21
CA ILE A 412 16.69 -24.44 9.35
C ILE A 412 15.72 -25.60 9.23
N ASP A 413 16.26 -26.81 9.02
CA ASP A 413 15.50 -28.06 8.96
C ASP A 413 16.15 -29.10 9.91
N GLY A 414 15.53 -29.32 11.08
CA GLY A 414 16.10 -30.15 12.14
C GLY A 414 17.50 -29.68 12.54
N ASN A 415 18.52 -30.49 12.23
CA ASN A 415 19.93 -30.22 12.50
C ASN A 415 20.68 -29.60 11.30
N SER A 416 20.03 -29.48 10.13
CA SER A 416 20.63 -28.96 8.91
C SER A 416 20.40 -27.45 8.79
N VAL A 417 21.45 -26.73 8.41
CA VAL A 417 21.41 -25.27 8.28
C VAL A 417 22.16 -24.83 7.04
N VAL A 418 21.47 -24.14 6.14
CA VAL A 418 22.07 -23.48 4.97
C VAL A 418 21.83 -21.98 5.03
N LEU A 419 22.88 -21.22 4.72
CA LEU A 419 22.87 -19.76 4.73
C LEU A 419 23.33 -19.24 3.38
N VAL A 420 22.66 -18.20 2.90
CA VAL A 420 23.02 -17.48 1.67
C VAL A 420 23.02 -15.98 1.93
N SER A 421 24.09 -15.32 1.49
CA SER A 421 24.21 -13.85 1.53
C SER A 421 23.67 -13.27 0.23
N VAL A 422 22.78 -12.30 0.34
CA VAL A 422 22.08 -11.69 -0.80
C VAL A 422 22.44 -10.20 -0.88
N ASN A 423 22.94 -9.79 -2.05
CA ASN A 423 23.14 -8.40 -2.39
C ASN A 423 22.12 -8.01 -3.49
N PRO A 424 20.98 -7.41 -3.13
CA PRO A 424 19.93 -7.11 -4.08
C PRO A 424 20.35 -5.99 -5.06
N SER A 425 19.87 -6.06 -6.30
CA SER A 425 20.13 -5.00 -7.28
C SER A 425 19.45 -3.69 -6.91
N PHE A 426 20.01 -2.58 -7.40
CA PHE A 426 19.42 -1.26 -7.20
C PHE A 426 17.97 -1.20 -7.69
N PRO A 427 17.06 -0.59 -6.91
CA PRO A 427 15.68 -0.45 -7.32
C PRO A 427 15.58 0.52 -8.52
N PRO A 428 14.70 0.26 -9.51
CA PRO A 428 14.40 1.17 -10.63
C PRO A 428 13.61 2.39 -10.16
N LEU A 429 14.27 3.25 -9.36
CA LEU A 429 13.63 4.40 -8.75
C LEU A 429 13.58 5.56 -9.72
N ILE A 430 12.41 6.19 -9.74
CA ILE A 430 12.26 7.57 -10.17
C ILE A 430 12.18 8.45 -8.91
N TYR A 431 12.92 9.54 -8.93
CA TYR A 431 12.95 10.50 -7.81
C TYR A 431 12.00 11.69 -8.04
N GLY A 432 11.22 11.61 -9.12
CA GLY A 432 10.28 12.62 -9.58
C GLY A 432 10.94 13.79 -10.32
N SER A 433 12.06 13.62 -11.04
CA SER A 433 12.69 14.67 -11.89
C SER A 433 11.67 15.34 -12.82
N ILE A 434 11.54 16.68 -12.93
CA ILE A 434 12.43 17.74 -13.47
C ILE A 434 12.96 17.40 -14.87
N THR A 435 12.18 17.72 -15.90
CA THR A 435 12.69 17.92 -17.27
C THR A 435 11.81 18.94 -18.00
N LYS A 436 12.00 20.24 -17.72
CA LYS A 436 11.70 21.29 -18.70
C LYS A 436 13.06 21.74 -19.22
N GLY A 437 13.25 21.60 -20.54
CA GLY A 437 14.54 21.66 -21.21
C GLY A 437 15.39 22.89 -20.87
N ASP A 438 16.66 22.63 -20.61
CA ASP A 438 17.75 23.58 -20.83
C ASP A 438 17.89 23.84 -22.34
N GLU A 439 16.94 24.57 -22.93
CA GLU A 439 17.07 25.16 -24.26
C GLU A 439 16.71 26.66 -24.20
N ARG A 440 17.42 27.41 -23.36
CA ARG A 440 17.58 28.87 -23.54
C ARG A 440 18.98 29.32 -23.12
N SER A 441 20.00 28.76 -23.78
CA SER A 441 21.28 29.47 -23.92
C SER A 441 22.00 28.96 -25.16
N GLY A 442 21.96 29.77 -26.23
CA GLY A 442 22.61 29.44 -27.49
C GLY A 442 22.17 30.36 -28.62
N GLY A 443 22.35 31.67 -28.46
CA GLY A 443 21.90 32.65 -29.45
C GLY A 443 22.54 34.03 -29.31
N ASN A 444 23.86 34.10 -29.40
CA ASN A 444 24.68 35.20 -29.95
C ASN A 444 26.15 34.79 -29.71
N GLY A 445 27.07 34.77 -30.65
CA GLY A 445 27.22 35.60 -31.83
C GLY A 445 28.60 36.27 -31.74
N ASN A 446 29.48 35.93 -32.69
CA ASN A 446 30.78 36.50 -33.05
C ASN A 446 32.08 36.04 -32.37
N GLN A 447 32.93 35.44 -33.23
CA GLN A 447 34.29 35.87 -33.64
C GLN A 447 35.22 36.30 -32.49
N THR A 448 36.40 35.69 -32.28
CA THR A 448 37.55 35.79 -33.21
C THR A 448 38.56 34.64 -33.04
N GLN A 449 39.00 34.12 -34.18
CA GLN A 449 40.35 33.68 -34.58
C GLN A 449 41.43 33.33 -33.52
N ASN A 450 41.99 32.13 -33.72
CA ASN A 450 43.42 31.82 -33.79
C ASN A 450 44.41 32.77 -33.08
N MET A 451 45.18 32.23 -32.14
CA MET A 451 46.60 31.97 -32.40
C MET A 451 47.16 30.97 -31.38
N ALA A 452 47.88 29.99 -31.93
CA ALA A 452 48.81 29.14 -31.23
C ALA A 452 49.96 29.97 -30.62
N VAL A 453 50.60 29.43 -29.59
CA VAL A 453 52.02 29.03 -29.53
C VAL A 453 52.44 28.93 -28.05
N GLU A 454 52.94 27.74 -27.71
CA GLU A 454 54.01 27.38 -26.74
C GLU A 454 54.16 28.28 -25.50
N SER A 455 54.12 27.74 -24.28
CA SER A 455 55.03 26.70 -23.76
C SER A 455 54.46 26.05 -22.51
#